data_AF-A0A968Y4A7-F1
#
_entry.id   AF-A0A968Y4A7-F1
#
_cell.length_a   1.000
_cell.length_b   1.000
_cell.length_c   1.000
_cell.angle_alpha   90.00
_cell.angle_beta   90.00
_cell.angle_gamma   90.00
#
_symmetry.space_group_name_H-M   'P 1'
#
loop_
_entity.id
_entity.type
_entity.pdbx_description
1 polymer ?
#
loop_
_entity_poly.entity_id
_entity_poly.type
_entity_poly.pdbx_seq_one_letter_code
_entity_poly.pdbx_strand_id
1 'polypeptide(L)'
;MGTEASEDLTAIIRRKEWERQSRNGFFLWGIGQSLGENAKFATRDIPSLRAIFSPMPSKPKAIDVAPTGVVLWNAWVDARGQIRQLPIHYFVTSRASLPSGRKKENHYALVCFSNKPLDAQQEDTCIDPRHLRNIATNKPLGPSQVTAVVRVLNQIDKTCDPKSYSVSFITELRPPYCVQLAQPVLLEASELVDIKEISAEGDLESWNTLVKSLRSRTADRVDWVQCTLDLGELSMPLDWEDKVNFLALQ
;
A
#
# COMPACT_ATOMS: atom_id res chain seq x y z
N MET A 1 -8.35 -3.79 5.00
CA MET A 1 -7.04 -4.46 5.24
C MET A 1 -7.17 -5.49 6.36
N GLY A 2 -6.41 -6.57 6.31
CA GLY A 2 -6.47 -7.65 7.28
C GLY A 2 -5.22 -8.50 7.16
N THR A 3 -5.23 -9.70 7.74
CA THR A 3 -4.12 -10.66 7.61
C THR A 3 -3.80 -10.92 6.15
N GLU A 4 -2.51 -10.87 5.80
CA GLU A 4 -2.01 -11.18 4.47
C GLU A 4 -0.66 -11.88 4.60
N ALA A 5 -0.44 -12.92 3.78
CA ALA A 5 0.83 -13.65 3.71
C ALA A 5 1.32 -14.17 5.09
N SER A 6 0.41 -14.70 5.91
CA SER A 6 0.66 -15.19 7.28
C SER A 6 0.92 -14.13 8.35
N GLU A 7 0.87 -12.85 8.02
CA GLU A 7 1.11 -11.76 8.96
C GLU A 7 -0.19 -11.10 9.38
N ASP A 8 -0.35 -10.82 10.67
CA ASP A 8 -1.47 -10.04 11.17
C ASP A 8 -1.36 -8.56 10.77
N LEU A 9 -2.47 -7.85 10.93
CA LEU A 9 -2.55 -6.45 10.50
C LEU A 9 -1.59 -5.53 11.27
N THR A 10 -1.32 -5.80 12.55
CA THR A 10 -0.42 -4.98 13.37
C THR A 10 1.02 -5.14 12.89
N ALA A 11 1.45 -6.37 12.62
CA ALA A 11 2.76 -6.65 12.02
C ALA A 11 2.91 -5.98 10.65
N ILE A 12 1.88 -6.07 9.80
CA ILE A 12 1.87 -5.39 8.49
C ILE A 12 2.04 -3.88 8.65
N ILE A 13 1.26 -3.23 9.54
CA ILE A 13 1.33 -1.78 9.75
C ILE A 13 2.73 -1.38 10.24
N ARG A 14 3.29 -2.09 11.21
CA ARG A 14 4.63 -1.82 11.74
C ARG A 14 5.70 -1.88 10.64
N ARG A 15 5.66 -2.89 9.77
CA ARG A 15 6.60 -2.96 8.63
C ARG A 15 6.43 -1.79 7.66
N LYS A 16 5.19 -1.37 7.39
CA LYS A 16 4.92 -0.21 6.52
C LYS A 16 5.36 1.10 7.16
N GLU A 17 5.28 1.20 8.48
CA GLU A 17 5.86 2.32 9.22
C GLU A 17 7.39 2.34 9.09
N TRP A 18 8.06 1.19 9.15
CA TRP A 18 9.51 1.12 8.90
C TRP A 18 9.91 1.45 7.46
N GLU A 19 9.11 1.05 6.47
CA GLU A 19 9.28 1.51 5.08
C GLU A 19 9.17 3.04 5.00
N ARG A 20 8.11 3.60 5.60
CA ARG A 20 7.84 5.04 5.64
C ARG A 20 9.01 5.81 6.25
N GLN A 21 9.53 5.36 7.39
CA GLN A 21 10.67 5.98 8.07
C GLN A 21 11.94 5.91 7.22
N SER A 22 12.18 4.79 6.55
CA SER A 22 13.37 4.59 5.72
C SER A 22 13.35 5.38 4.41
N ARG A 23 12.16 5.81 3.94
CA ARG A 23 11.95 6.42 2.62
C ARG A 23 11.26 7.78 2.70
N ASN A 24 11.59 8.57 3.73
CA ASN A 24 11.14 9.95 3.90
C ASN A 24 9.61 10.13 3.71
N GLY A 25 8.82 9.21 4.25
CA GLY A 25 7.36 9.24 4.15
C GLY A 25 6.75 8.26 3.15
N PHE A 26 7.54 7.64 2.26
CA PHE A 26 7.01 6.73 1.23
C PHE A 26 6.94 5.27 1.69
N PHE A 27 5.90 4.56 1.28
CA PHE A 27 5.79 3.10 1.45
C PHE A 27 4.90 2.50 0.35
N LEU A 28 5.02 1.19 0.14
CA LEU A 28 4.20 0.48 -0.85
C LEU A 28 3.17 -0.41 -0.19
N TRP A 29 1.91 -0.26 -0.57
CA TRP A 29 0.83 -1.13 -0.06
C TRP A 29 0.36 -2.12 -1.13
N GLY A 30 0.57 -3.41 -0.91
CA GLY A 30 0.17 -4.47 -1.84
C GLY A 30 -1.35 -4.59 -1.99
N ILE A 31 -1.84 -4.76 -3.21
CA ILE A 31 -3.26 -4.97 -3.52
C ILE A 31 -3.43 -6.09 -4.55
N GLY A 32 -4.46 -6.92 -4.35
CA GLY A 32 -4.72 -8.12 -5.15
C GLY A 32 -5.27 -7.87 -6.56
N GLN A 33 -5.65 -6.64 -6.90
CA GLN A 33 -6.29 -6.29 -8.16
C GLN A 33 -5.74 -4.98 -8.73
N SER A 34 -5.78 -4.87 -10.05
CA SER A 34 -5.40 -3.63 -10.74
C SER A 34 -6.40 -2.53 -10.42
N LEU A 35 -5.91 -1.33 -10.14
CA LEU A 35 -6.75 -0.13 -10.21
C LEU A 35 -6.89 0.39 -11.66
N GLY A 36 -6.14 -0.18 -12.61
CA GLY A 36 -6.13 0.20 -14.01
C GLY A 36 -5.95 1.70 -14.19
N GLU A 37 -6.63 2.23 -15.20
CA GLU A 37 -6.65 3.67 -15.45
C GLU A 37 -7.51 4.45 -14.45
N ASN A 38 -8.26 3.80 -13.55
CA ASN A 38 -9.20 4.50 -12.65
C ASN A 38 -8.49 5.46 -11.69
N ALA A 39 -7.29 5.10 -11.21
CA ALA A 39 -6.48 5.99 -10.38
C ALA A 39 -6.02 7.23 -11.17
N LYS A 40 -5.61 7.04 -12.43
CA LYS A 40 -5.19 8.13 -13.34
C LYS A 40 -6.38 8.99 -13.80
N PHE A 41 -7.57 8.40 -13.96
CA PHE A 41 -8.78 9.13 -14.27
C PHE A 41 -9.19 10.02 -13.09
N ALA A 42 -9.10 9.51 -11.86
CA ALA A 42 -9.42 10.29 -10.67
C ALA A 42 -8.55 11.55 -10.51
N THR A 43 -7.30 11.51 -10.96
CA THR A 43 -6.35 12.62 -10.81
C THR A 43 -6.45 13.68 -11.90
N ARG A 44 -7.26 13.48 -12.95
CA ARG A 44 -7.53 14.53 -13.94
C ARG A 44 -8.27 15.73 -13.34
N ASP A 45 -9.14 15.44 -12.37
CA ASP A 45 -10.05 16.43 -11.77
C ASP A 45 -9.77 16.70 -10.29
N ILE A 46 -8.82 15.96 -9.67
CA ILE A 46 -8.54 16.04 -8.23
C ILE A 46 -7.03 16.24 -8.01
N PRO A 47 -6.62 17.32 -7.34
CA PRO A 47 -5.21 17.69 -7.19
C PRO A 47 -4.42 16.71 -6.30
N SER A 48 -5.07 15.95 -5.42
CA SER A 48 -4.43 14.91 -4.61
C SER A 48 -5.39 13.76 -4.32
N LEU A 49 -4.92 12.53 -4.58
CA LEU A 49 -5.68 11.32 -4.29
C LEU A 49 -5.29 10.82 -2.89
N ARG A 50 -6.28 10.43 -2.09
CA ARG A 50 -6.05 9.86 -0.76
C ARG A 50 -6.40 8.38 -0.75
N ALA A 51 -5.56 7.57 -0.11
CA ALA A 51 -5.87 6.19 0.23
C ALA A 51 -6.34 6.13 1.69
N ILE A 52 -7.49 5.51 1.90
CA ILE A 52 -8.08 5.34 3.21
C ILE A 52 -8.08 3.86 3.57
N PHE A 53 -7.49 3.55 4.71
CA PHE A 53 -7.28 2.19 5.14
C PHE A 53 -8.21 1.87 6.32
N SER A 54 -9.07 0.88 6.13
CA SER A 54 -9.99 0.38 7.16
C SER A 54 -9.78 -1.13 7.40
N PRO A 55 -9.89 -1.62 8.65
CA PRO A 55 -9.84 -3.05 8.92
C PRO A 55 -10.98 -3.79 8.21
N MET A 56 -10.73 -5.01 7.75
CA MET A 56 -11.79 -5.85 7.20
C MET A 56 -12.73 -6.28 8.34
N PRO A 57 -14.06 -6.09 8.20
CA PRO A 57 -15.02 -6.55 9.22
C PRO A 57 -15.07 -8.08 9.32
N SER A 58 -14.78 -8.77 8.21
CA SER A 58 -14.81 -10.23 8.14
C SER A 58 -13.54 -10.85 8.70
N LYS A 59 -13.67 -12.06 9.28
CA LYS A 59 -12.51 -12.88 9.66
C LYS A 59 -11.58 -13.13 8.45
N PRO A 60 -10.26 -13.14 8.65
CA PRO A 60 -9.32 -13.52 7.62
C PRO A 60 -9.62 -14.90 7.04
N LYS A 61 -9.39 -15.09 5.73
CA LYS A 61 -9.56 -16.41 5.11
C LYS A 61 -8.38 -17.30 5.49
N ALA A 62 -8.62 -18.61 5.58
CA ALA A 62 -7.57 -19.58 5.90
C ALA A 62 -6.36 -19.48 4.95
N ILE A 63 -6.60 -19.20 3.66
CA ILE A 63 -5.54 -19.00 2.67
C ILE A 63 -4.67 -17.77 2.93
N ASP A 64 -5.19 -16.76 3.62
CA ASP A 64 -4.47 -15.53 3.97
C ASP A 64 -3.68 -15.71 5.29
N VAL A 65 -4.18 -16.55 6.20
CA VAL A 65 -3.54 -16.92 7.48
C VAL A 65 -2.43 -17.96 7.30
N ALA A 66 -2.65 -18.95 6.43
CA ALA A 66 -1.75 -20.07 6.17
C ALA A 66 -1.66 -20.34 4.65
N PRO A 67 -1.05 -19.43 3.86
CA PRO A 67 -0.82 -19.63 2.45
C PRO A 67 0.15 -20.79 2.20
N THR A 68 -0.05 -21.51 1.09
CA THR A 68 0.85 -22.57 0.63
C THR A 68 2.23 -22.06 0.20
N GLY A 69 2.38 -20.75 0.05
CA GLY A 69 3.63 -20.09 -0.29
C GLY A 69 3.44 -18.58 -0.31
N VAL A 70 4.51 -17.86 0.01
CA VAL A 70 4.57 -16.40 -0.01
C VAL A 70 5.66 -15.98 -0.98
N VAL A 71 5.36 -14.99 -1.82
CA VAL A 71 6.33 -14.39 -2.73
C VAL A 71 6.67 -12.98 -2.30
N LEU A 72 7.95 -12.62 -2.40
CA LEU A 72 8.44 -11.25 -2.35
C LEU A 72 8.49 -10.69 -3.78
N TRP A 73 7.93 -9.50 -3.98
CA TRP A 73 7.96 -8.81 -5.26
C TRP A 73 9.21 -7.92 -5.35
N ASN A 74 10.01 -8.14 -6.41
CA ASN A 74 11.32 -7.50 -6.54
C ASN A 74 11.35 -6.35 -7.54
N ALA A 75 10.39 -6.30 -8.45
CA ALA A 75 10.34 -5.30 -9.51
C ALA A 75 8.94 -4.74 -9.69
N TRP A 76 8.83 -3.70 -10.50
CA TRP A 76 7.59 -3.11 -10.96
C TRP A 76 7.64 -2.83 -12.46
N VAL A 77 6.48 -2.67 -13.09
CA VAL A 77 6.35 -2.33 -14.51
C VAL A 77 6.11 -0.83 -14.64
N ASP A 78 7.03 -0.14 -15.32
CA ASP A 78 6.93 1.31 -15.55
C ASP A 78 5.90 1.71 -16.60
N ALA A 79 5.68 3.01 -16.76
CA ALA A 79 4.71 3.54 -17.72
C ALA A 79 5.02 3.19 -19.20
N ARG A 80 6.26 2.75 -19.49
CA ARG A 80 6.70 2.28 -20.82
C ARG A 80 6.63 0.76 -20.94
N GLY A 81 6.14 0.06 -19.91
CA GLY A 81 6.09 -1.40 -19.87
C GLY A 81 7.43 -2.05 -19.50
N GLN A 82 8.43 -1.30 -19.06
CA GLN A 82 9.74 -1.85 -18.70
C GLN A 82 9.74 -2.33 -17.26
N ILE A 83 10.43 -3.44 -17.01
CA ILE A 83 10.60 -3.97 -15.67
C ILE A 83 11.73 -3.19 -14.98
N ARG A 84 11.41 -2.51 -13.87
CA ARG A 84 12.31 -1.74 -13.03
C ARG A 84 12.43 -2.39 -11.66
N GLN A 85 13.64 -2.46 -11.11
CA GLN A 85 13.82 -2.99 -9.76
C GLN A 85 13.16 -2.08 -8.72
N LEU A 86 12.56 -2.69 -7.71
CA LEU A 86 12.09 -1.95 -6.53
C LEU A 86 13.30 -1.57 -5.67
N PRO A 87 13.34 -0.33 -5.16
CA PRO A 87 14.33 0.06 -4.16
C PRO A 87 14.41 -0.91 -2.98
N ILE A 88 15.63 -1.06 -2.43
CA ILE A 88 15.96 -2.11 -1.46
C ILE A 88 15.16 -2.05 -0.15
N HIS A 89 14.49 -0.95 0.14
CA HIS A 89 13.73 -0.78 1.39
C HIS A 89 12.26 -1.18 1.25
N TYR A 90 11.70 -1.22 0.05
CA TYR A 90 10.29 -1.59 -0.11
C TYR A 90 10.11 -3.09 0.10
N PHE A 91 9.05 -3.50 0.79
CA PHE A 91 8.80 -4.90 1.07
C PHE A 91 7.34 -5.24 0.78
N VAL A 92 7.08 -5.74 -0.42
CA VAL A 92 5.73 -6.15 -0.82
C VAL A 92 5.71 -7.67 -0.98
N THR A 93 4.94 -8.32 -0.11
CA THR A 93 4.71 -9.76 -0.15
C THR A 93 3.28 -10.06 -0.56
N SER A 94 3.07 -11.25 -1.09
CA SER A 94 1.71 -11.76 -1.31
C SER A 94 1.70 -13.26 -1.39
N ARG A 95 0.51 -13.87 -1.38
CA ARG A 95 0.36 -15.32 -1.61
C ARG A 95 0.87 -15.72 -2.99
N ALA A 96 1.57 -16.85 -3.07
CA ALA A 96 2.12 -17.40 -4.31
C ALA A 96 1.03 -17.91 -5.28
N SER A 97 -0.14 -18.30 -4.75
CA SER A 97 -1.22 -18.90 -5.52
C SER A 97 -2.56 -18.22 -5.28
N LEU A 98 -3.40 -18.21 -6.33
CA LEU A 98 -4.80 -17.80 -6.28
C LEU A 98 -5.64 -18.86 -5.54
N PRO A 99 -6.87 -18.54 -5.10
CA PRO A 99 -7.78 -19.52 -4.49
C PRO A 99 -8.04 -20.76 -5.37
N SER A 100 -7.88 -20.63 -6.69
CA SER A 100 -7.98 -21.73 -7.65
C SER A 100 -6.74 -22.64 -7.71
N GLY A 101 -5.70 -22.37 -6.90
CA GLY A 101 -4.42 -23.09 -6.92
C GLY A 101 -3.44 -22.64 -8.03
N ARG A 102 -3.91 -21.87 -9.02
CA ARG A 102 -3.05 -21.29 -10.07
C ARG A 102 -2.02 -20.34 -9.46
N LYS A 103 -0.82 -20.32 -10.05
CA LYS A 103 0.22 -19.34 -9.69
C LYS A 103 -0.32 -17.92 -9.86
N LYS A 104 -0.04 -17.07 -8.89
CA LYS A 104 -0.39 -15.65 -8.94
C LYS A 104 0.64 -14.92 -9.81
N GLU A 105 0.22 -14.55 -11.01
CA GLU A 105 1.08 -13.87 -11.99
C GLU A 105 1.08 -12.35 -11.81
N ASN A 106 -0.02 -11.80 -11.31
CA ASN A 106 -0.21 -10.36 -11.18
C ASN A 106 -0.43 -9.97 -9.72
N HIS A 107 0.27 -8.92 -9.31
CA HIS A 107 0.02 -8.19 -8.09
C HIS A 107 0.33 -6.72 -8.32
N TYR A 108 -0.20 -5.86 -7.48
CA TYR A 108 -0.08 -4.42 -7.65
C TYR A 108 0.27 -3.80 -6.31
N ALA A 109 0.84 -2.61 -6.32
CA ALA A 109 1.05 -1.83 -5.11
C ALA A 109 0.58 -0.40 -5.28
N LEU A 110 -0.02 0.15 -4.23
CA LEU A 110 -0.25 1.58 -4.09
C LEU A 110 1.06 2.27 -3.70
N VAL A 111 1.31 3.43 -4.30
CA VAL A 111 2.44 4.31 -3.95
C VAL A 111 1.94 5.33 -2.95
N CYS A 112 2.18 5.05 -1.67
CA CYS A 112 1.65 5.80 -0.56
C CYS A 112 2.70 6.74 0.05
N PHE A 113 2.24 7.89 0.52
CA PHE A 113 3.03 8.87 1.24
C PHE A 113 2.30 9.31 2.52
N SER A 114 3.03 9.38 3.63
CA SER A 114 2.55 9.96 4.88
C SER A 114 3.68 10.68 5.62
N ASN A 115 3.42 11.93 6.01
CA ASN A 115 4.27 12.68 6.94
C ASN A 115 3.96 12.37 8.41
N LYS A 116 2.97 11.51 8.68
CA LYS A 116 2.58 11.07 10.02
C LYS A 116 2.86 9.57 10.20
N PRO A 117 3.13 9.11 11.43
CA PRO A 117 3.21 7.68 11.74
C PRO A 117 1.92 6.95 11.35
N LEU A 118 2.05 5.73 10.80
CA LEU A 118 0.90 4.92 10.36
C LEU A 118 0.17 4.23 11.52
N ASP A 119 0.86 4.06 12.65
CA ASP A 119 0.35 3.48 13.89
C ASP A 119 -0.36 4.50 14.79
N ALA A 120 -0.34 5.79 14.43
CA ALA A 120 -1.13 6.82 15.08
C ALA A 120 -2.62 6.58 14.80
N GLN A 121 -3.36 6.09 15.81
CA GLN A 121 -4.80 5.85 15.73
C GLN A 121 -5.53 7.14 15.29
N GLN A 122 -6.27 7.07 14.19
CA GLN A 122 -7.32 8.05 13.89
C GLN A 122 -8.57 7.69 14.69
N GLU A 123 -8.51 7.94 15.99
CA GLU A 123 -9.72 7.98 16.81
C GLU A 123 -10.70 8.96 16.14
N ASP A 124 -11.94 8.53 15.91
CA ASP A 124 -13.07 9.33 15.39
C ASP A 124 -13.23 9.50 13.86
N THR A 125 -12.45 8.84 13.01
CA THR A 125 -12.74 8.85 11.55
C THR A 125 -13.47 7.60 11.11
N CYS A 126 -14.69 7.76 10.58
CA CYS A 126 -15.50 6.68 10.02
C CYS A 126 -15.92 6.98 8.58
N ILE A 127 -16.15 5.93 7.79
CA ILE A 127 -16.61 6.06 6.41
C ILE A 127 -17.84 5.19 6.19
N ASP A 128 -18.94 5.85 5.84
CA ASP A 128 -20.15 5.16 5.42
C ASP A 128 -20.06 4.80 3.91
N PRO A 129 -20.07 3.51 3.55
CA PRO A 129 -20.02 3.09 2.14
C PRO A 129 -21.20 3.59 1.32
N ARG A 130 -22.34 3.96 1.93
CA ARG A 130 -23.50 4.54 1.24
C ARG A 130 -23.18 5.90 0.60
N HIS A 131 -22.22 6.62 1.15
CA HIS A 131 -21.75 7.92 0.64
C HIS A 131 -20.63 7.78 -0.41
N LEU A 132 -20.26 6.55 -0.78
CA LEU A 132 -19.24 6.28 -1.77
C LEU A 132 -19.86 5.77 -3.07
N ARG A 133 -19.31 6.23 -4.20
CA ARG A 133 -19.59 5.65 -5.52
C ARG A 133 -18.29 5.28 -6.20
N ASN A 134 -18.27 4.13 -6.84
CA ASN A 134 -17.15 3.72 -7.67
C ASN A 134 -16.97 4.74 -8.82
N ILE A 135 -15.76 5.27 -9.00
CA ILE A 135 -15.53 6.36 -9.98
C ILE A 135 -15.79 5.92 -11.43
N ALA A 136 -15.54 4.66 -11.75
CA ALA A 136 -15.64 4.15 -13.12
C ALA A 136 -17.09 3.80 -13.51
N THR A 137 -17.88 3.31 -12.55
CA THR A 137 -19.24 2.80 -12.82
C THR A 137 -20.35 3.67 -12.25
N ASN A 138 -20.01 4.62 -11.38
CA ASN A 138 -20.96 5.41 -10.57
C ASN A 138 -21.94 4.57 -9.72
N LYS A 139 -21.65 3.27 -9.51
CA LYS A 139 -22.46 2.36 -8.70
C LYS A 139 -22.02 2.37 -7.23
N PRO A 140 -22.90 1.98 -6.28
CA PRO A 140 -22.50 1.69 -4.91
C PRO A 140 -21.40 0.61 -4.86
N LEU A 141 -20.61 0.62 -3.78
CA LEU A 141 -19.57 -0.39 -3.58
C LEU A 141 -20.19 -1.76 -3.31
N GLY A 142 -19.64 -2.78 -3.96
CA GLY A 142 -20.03 -4.16 -3.70
C GLY A 142 -19.42 -4.69 -2.40
N PRO A 143 -20.06 -5.66 -1.72
CA PRO A 143 -19.60 -6.20 -0.43
C PRO A 143 -18.25 -6.95 -0.52
N SER A 144 -17.78 -7.27 -1.73
CA SER A 144 -16.55 -8.03 -1.97
C SER A 144 -15.38 -7.18 -2.48
N GLN A 145 -15.49 -5.85 -2.48
CA GLN A 145 -14.42 -4.97 -2.95
C GLN A 145 -13.42 -4.71 -1.82
N VAL A 146 -12.19 -5.22 -1.99
CA VAL A 146 -11.08 -5.02 -1.03
C VAL A 146 -10.36 -3.68 -1.25
N THR A 147 -10.38 -3.15 -2.48
CA THR A 147 -9.80 -1.84 -2.84
C THR A 147 -10.64 -1.23 -3.94
N ALA A 148 -11.02 0.04 -3.84
CA ALA A 148 -11.78 0.74 -4.88
C ALA A 148 -11.37 2.21 -4.96
N VAL A 149 -11.41 2.77 -6.17
CA VAL A 149 -11.31 4.22 -6.38
C VAL A 149 -12.73 4.79 -6.38
N VAL A 150 -12.96 5.76 -5.50
CA VAL A 150 -14.32 6.23 -5.18
C VAL A 150 -14.42 7.75 -5.23
N ARG A 151 -15.61 8.21 -5.58
CA ARG A 151 -16.06 9.58 -5.32
C ARG A 151 -16.87 9.60 -4.04
N VAL A 152 -16.60 10.58 -3.20
CA VAL A 152 -17.39 10.88 -2.00
C VAL A 152 -18.56 11.77 -2.42
N LEU A 153 -19.80 11.35 -2.13
CA LEU A 153 -21.00 12.10 -2.48
C LEU A 153 -21.39 13.14 -1.42
N ASN A 154 -21.29 12.78 -0.14
CA ASN A 154 -21.62 13.62 1.01
C ASN A 154 -20.46 13.62 2.01
N GLN A 155 -20.30 14.73 2.74
CA GLN A 155 -19.30 14.84 3.80
C GLN A 155 -19.55 13.80 4.90
N ILE A 156 -18.45 13.34 5.50
CA ILE A 156 -18.37 12.27 6.51
C ILE A 156 -19.24 12.64 7.71
N ASP A 157 -20.26 11.84 8.01
CA ASP A 157 -21.02 11.98 9.26
C ASP A 157 -20.14 11.64 10.46
N LYS A 158 -20.24 12.45 11.51
CA LYS A 158 -19.35 12.43 12.69
C LYS A 158 -19.57 11.24 13.64
N THR A 159 -20.49 10.34 13.33
CA THR A 159 -20.82 9.20 14.19
C THR A 159 -20.68 7.88 13.44
N CYS A 160 -19.88 6.98 14.00
CA CYS A 160 -19.71 5.62 13.50
C CYS A 160 -21.00 4.81 13.74
N ASP A 161 -21.82 4.67 12.69
CA ASP A 161 -22.89 3.67 12.61
C ASP A 161 -22.26 2.26 12.53
N PRO A 162 -22.87 1.19 13.08
CA PRO A 162 -22.54 -0.21 12.79
C PRO A 162 -22.26 -0.56 11.31
N LYS A 163 -22.78 0.23 10.36
CA LYS A 163 -22.57 0.06 8.91
C LYS A 163 -21.37 0.83 8.35
N SER A 164 -20.71 1.66 9.16
CA SER A 164 -19.53 2.43 8.79
C SER A 164 -18.26 1.65 9.05
N TYR A 165 -17.22 1.96 8.27
CA TYR A 165 -15.88 1.44 8.49
C TYR A 165 -15.08 2.42 9.35
N SER A 166 -14.48 1.94 10.43
CA SER A 166 -13.46 2.70 11.14
C SER A 166 -12.22 2.86 10.26
N VAL A 167 -11.68 4.07 10.22
CA VAL A 167 -10.45 4.36 9.50
C VAL A 167 -9.27 4.17 10.44
N SER A 168 -8.31 3.35 10.06
CA SER A 168 -7.08 3.21 10.81
C SER A 168 -6.12 4.36 10.52
N PHE A 169 -5.92 4.67 9.23
CA PHE A 169 -5.09 5.79 8.79
C PHE A 169 -5.45 6.22 7.37
N ILE A 170 -5.07 7.45 7.04
CA ILE A 170 -5.21 8.05 5.70
C ILE A 170 -3.84 8.46 5.21
N THR A 171 -3.55 8.14 3.95
CA THR A 171 -2.31 8.55 3.29
C THR A 171 -2.59 9.24 1.96
N GLU A 172 -1.62 9.99 1.48
CA GLU A 172 -1.63 10.51 0.13
C GLU A 172 -1.15 9.43 -0.85
N LEU A 173 -1.80 9.31 -2.00
CA LEU A 173 -1.27 8.56 -3.12
C LEU A 173 -0.46 9.49 -4.00
N ARG A 174 0.81 9.14 -4.22
CA ARG A 174 1.73 9.89 -5.08
C ARG A 174 1.90 9.20 -6.42
N PRO A 175 2.13 9.92 -7.54
CA PRO A 175 2.43 9.30 -8.82
C PRO A 175 3.54 8.24 -8.68
N PRO A 176 3.43 7.08 -9.36
CA PRO A 176 2.39 6.69 -10.33
C PRO A 176 1.05 6.18 -9.73
N TYR A 177 0.82 6.38 -8.43
CA TYR A 177 -0.37 6.00 -7.63
C TYR A 177 -0.54 4.50 -7.42
N CYS A 178 -0.45 3.73 -8.50
CA CYS A 178 -0.55 2.27 -8.50
C CYS A 178 0.42 1.70 -9.54
N VAL A 179 1.22 0.71 -9.15
CA VAL A 179 2.15 0.00 -10.02
C VAL A 179 1.79 -1.47 -10.13
N GLN A 180 2.07 -2.08 -11.28
CA GLN A 180 2.09 -3.53 -11.41
C GLN A 180 3.42 -4.05 -10.90
N LEU A 181 3.38 -5.06 -10.03
CA LEU A 181 4.57 -5.71 -9.48
C LEU A 181 5.01 -6.85 -10.39
N ALA A 182 6.31 -7.10 -10.42
CA ALA A 182 6.96 -8.09 -11.26
C ALA A 182 8.07 -8.83 -10.50
N GLN A 183 8.58 -9.90 -11.11
CA GLN A 183 9.66 -10.75 -10.59
C GLN A 183 9.40 -11.26 -9.16
N PRO A 184 8.30 -12.02 -8.94
CA PRO A 184 8.04 -12.62 -7.65
C PRO A 184 9.06 -13.73 -7.37
N VAL A 185 9.68 -13.68 -6.19
CA VAL A 185 10.57 -14.72 -5.67
C VAL A 185 9.90 -15.40 -4.50
N LEU A 186 9.88 -16.74 -4.50
CA LEU A 186 9.31 -17.52 -3.41
C LEU A 186 10.21 -17.39 -2.17
N LEU A 187 9.62 -17.08 -1.02
CA LEU A 187 10.32 -17.03 0.26
C LEU A 187 10.45 -18.44 0.84
N GLU A 188 11.61 -18.72 1.44
CA GLU A 188 11.87 -19.98 2.13
C GLU A 188 11.21 -20.00 3.52
N ALA A 189 11.06 -21.19 4.10
CA ALA A 189 10.42 -21.33 5.41
C ALA A 189 11.18 -20.61 6.53
N SER A 190 12.52 -20.67 6.52
CA SER A 190 13.39 -19.92 7.44
C SER A 190 13.17 -18.43 7.34
N GLU A 191 13.08 -17.91 6.12
CA GLU A 191 12.87 -16.48 5.86
C GLU A 191 11.52 -16.00 6.38
N LEU A 192 10.48 -16.82 6.24
CA LEU A 192 9.16 -16.52 6.79
C LEU A 192 9.16 -16.51 8.32
N VAL A 193 9.98 -17.34 8.96
CA VAL A 193 10.18 -17.30 10.41
C VAL A 193 10.87 -15.99 10.80
N ASP A 194 11.98 -15.64 10.14
CA ASP A 194 12.72 -14.40 10.41
C ASP A 194 11.85 -13.15 10.21
N ILE A 195 11.06 -13.11 9.13
CA ILE A 195 10.11 -12.01 8.86
C ILE A 195 9.11 -11.89 10.00
N LYS A 196 8.53 -13.01 10.45
CA LYS A 196 7.51 -13.01 11.49
C LYS A 196 8.08 -12.56 12.84
N GLU A 197 9.25 -13.07 13.21
CA GLU A 197 9.95 -12.73 14.44
C GLU A 197 10.32 -11.25 14.48
N ILE A 198 11.02 -10.75 13.44
CA ILE A 198 11.44 -9.35 13.37
C ILE A 198 10.23 -8.41 13.31
N SER A 199 9.15 -8.76 12.61
CA SER A 199 7.95 -7.91 12.57
C SER A 199 7.22 -7.83 13.91
N ALA A 200 7.29 -8.90 14.71
CA ALA A 200 6.65 -8.97 16.02
C ALA A 200 7.46 -8.23 17.10
N GLU A 201 8.78 -8.42 17.12
CA GLU A 201 9.62 -8.04 18.28
C GLU A 201 10.86 -7.21 17.90
N GLY A 202 11.18 -7.10 16.61
CA GLY A 202 12.36 -6.38 16.14
C GLY A 202 12.19 -4.86 16.04
N ASP A 203 13.21 -4.23 15.46
CA ASP A 203 13.30 -2.80 15.24
C ASP A 203 13.60 -2.43 13.77
N LEU A 204 13.68 -1.13 13.50
CA LEU A 204 13.93 -0.60 12.17
C LEU A 204 15.26 -1.07 11.57
N GLU A 205 16.30 -1.22 12.39
CA GLU A 205 17.64 -1.60 11.92
C GLU A 205 17.67 -3.09 11.54
N SER A 206 17.12 -3.93 12.40
CA SER A 206 16.95 -5.37 12.17
C SER A 206 16.09 -5.62 10.93
N TRP A 207 15.00 -4.88 10.78
CA TRP A 207 14.13 -4.93 9.60
C TRP A 207 14.88 -4.54 8.33
N ASN A 208 15.59 -3.41 8.34
CA ASN A 208 16.36 -2.97 7.17
C ASN A 208 17.44 -3.99 6.79
N THR A 209 18.09 -4.62 7.76
CA THR A 209 19.10 -5.66 7.53
C THR A 209 18.47 -6.90 6.88
N LEU A 210 17.32 -7.35 7.40
CA LEU A 210 16.57 -8.47 6.83
C LEU A 210 16.15 -8.19 5.38
N VAL A 211 15.47 -7.06 5.13
CA VAL A 211 14.97 -6.73 3.79
C VAL A 211 16.11 -6.61 2.78
N LYS A 212 17.23 -5.99 3.18
CA LYS A 212 18.45 -5.94 2.36
C LYS A 212 18.91 -7.36 2.01
N SER A 213 19.09 -8.23 3.01
CA SER A 213 19.52 -9.63 2.79
C SER A 213 18.60 -10.38 1.82
N LEU A 214 17.28 -10.31 2.04
CA LEU A 214 16.28 -10.99 1.21
C LEU A 214 16.35 -10.54 -0.26
N ARG A 215 16.59 -9.25 -0.49
CA ARG A 215 16.68 -8.65 -1.83
C ARG A 215 18.03 -8.85 -2.50
N SER A 216 19.12 -8.88 -1.74
CA SER A 216 20.48 -9.12 -2.26
C SER A 216 20.59 -10.44 -3.02
N ARG A 217 19.82 -11.47 -2.65
CA ARG A 217 19.74 -12.74 -3.38
C ARG A 217 19.33 -12.60 -4.85
N THR A 218 18.63 -11.51 -5.18
CA THR A 218 18.14 -11.22 -6.54
C THR A 218 19.09 -10.25 -7.27
N ALA A 219 20.07 -9.67 -6.56
CA ALA A 219 20.77 -8.45 -6.93
C ALA A 219 22.15 -8.63 -7.57
N ASP A 220 22.50 -9.82 -8.09
CA ASP A 220 23.72 -10.02 -8.90
C ASP A 220 23.77 -9.17 -10.21
N ARG A 221 22.86 -8.20 -10.41
CA ARG A 221 22.66 -7.55 -11.72
C ARG A 221 22.34 -6.05 -11.83
N VAL A 222 22.23 -5.22 -10.78
CA VAL A 222 21.88 -3.79 -11.01
C VAL A 222 22.48 -2.80 -10.01
N ASP A 223 22.96 -1.68 -10.55
CA ASP A 223 23.46 -0.48 -9.87
C ASP A 223 22.29 0.36 -9.28
N TRP A 224 22.28 0.55 -7.96
CA TRP A 224 21.10 0.97 -7.17
C TRP A 224 20.73 2.45 -7.27
N VAL A 225 21.50 3.27 -7.98
CA VAL A 225 21.45 4.74 -7.92
C VAL A 225 20.29 5.36 -8.73
N GLN A 226 19.67 4.62 -9.66
CA GLN A 226 18.71 5.19 -10.64
C GLN A 226 17.22 4.83 -10.41
N CYS A 227 16.88 3.86 -9.56
CA CYS A 227 15.49 3.38 -9.43
C CYS A 227 14.60 4.19 -8.46
N THR A 228 15.16 5.21 -7.80
CA THR A 228 14.49 6.05 -6.80
C THR A 228 13.64 7.17 -7.40
N LEU A 229 14.05 7.72 -8.55
CA LEU A 229 13.44 8.91 -9.16
C LEU A 229 12.05 8.65 -9.77
N ASP A 230 11.76 7.42 -10.21
CA ASP A 230 10.50 7.11 -10.93
C ASP A 230 9.33 6.68 -10.02
N LEU A 231 9.58 6.38 -8.74
CA LEU A 231 8.55 6.00 -7.76
C LEU A 231 8.13 7.15 -6.83
N GLY A 232 8.57 8.38 -7.12
CA GLY A 232 8.09 9.59 -6.46
C GLY A 232 9.06 10.27 -5.50
N GLU A 233 10.36 9.90 -5.44
CA GLU A 233 11.34 10.79 -4.80
C GLU A 233 11.61 11.99 -5.70
N LEU A 234 10.77 13.03 -5.56
CA LEU A 234 11.07 14.35 -6.09
C LEU A 234 12.29 14.89 -5.34
N SER A 235 13.46 14.87 -5.99
CA SER A 235 14.51 15.83 -5.69
C SER A 235 14.01 17.23 -6.10
N MET A 236 13.20 17.85 -5.26
CA MET A 236 12.91 19.28 -5.34
C MET A 236 13.11 19.91 -3.96
N PRO A 237 13.79 21.06 -3.86
CA PRO A 237 14.01 21.73 -2.59
C PRO A 237 12.66 22.08 -1.95
N LEU A 238 12.56 21.87 -0.64
CA LEU A 238 11.46 22.35 0.19
C LEU A 238 11.35 23.87 0.03
N ASP A 239 10.34 24.33 -0.68
CA ASP A 239 9.83 25.70 -0.56
C ASP A 239 8.30 25.59 -0.56
N TRP A 240 7.75 25.27 0.63
CA TRP A 240 6.31 25.12 0.86
C TRP A 240 5.75 26.21 1.78
N GLU A 241 6.55 27.23 2.13
CA GLU A 241 6.01 28.45 2.71
C GLU A 241 5.46 29.36 1.59
N ASP A 242 4.31 29.97 1.87
CA ASP A 242 3.57 30.91 1.02
C ASP A 242 2.77 30.35 -0.17
N LYS A 243 1.61 29.73 0.15
CA LYS A 243 0.32 30.02 -0.52
C LYS A 243 -0.88 29.39 0.20
N VAL A 244 -1.05 29.71 1.47
CA VAL A 244 -2.37 29.70 2.12
C VAL A 244 -2.87 31.14 2.11
N ASN A 245 -3.35 31.60 0.95
CA ASN A 245 -4.13 32.83 0.91
C ASN A 245 -5.58 32.49 1.27
N PHE A 246 -5.94 32.98 2.45
CA PHE A 246 -7.29 33.29 2.90
C PHE A 246 -8.20 33.70 1.74
N LEU A 247 -9.28 32.95 1.53
CA LEU A 247 -10.54 33.52 1.07
C LEU A 247 -11.46 33.55 2.29
N ALA A 248 -11.26 34.58 3.12
CA ALA A 248 -12.27 35.09 4.01
C ALA A 248 -12.95 36.28 3.31
N LEU A 249 -14.28 36.22 3.24
CA LEU A 249 -15.25 37.33 3.18
C LEU A 249 -15.04 38.43 2.11
N GLN A 250 -15.94 38.43 1.13
CA GLN A 250 -16.94 39.50 0.96
C GLN A 250 -18.23 38.89 0.40
#